data_AF-A0A243S2E2-F1
#
_entry.id   AF-A0A243S2E2-F1
#
_cell.length_a   1.000
_cell.length_b   1.000
_cell.length_c   1.000
_cell.angle_alpha   90.00
_cell.angle_beta   90.00
_cell.angle_gamma   90.00
#
_symmetry.space_group_name_H-M   'P 1'
#
loop_
_entity.id
_entity.type
_entity.pdbx_description
1 polymer ?
#
loop_
_entity_poly.entity_id
_entity_poly.type
_entity_poly.pdbx_seq_one_letter_code
_entity_poly.pdbx_strand_id
1 'polypeptide(L)'
;MPSRLVSRRLLRTSSVLAPVLGTVLAVPIALAGPAGAAEPTATAAVNEYGWQLTYTAASGQANKVAITQSFTGDRSQFTYVIDDVVPIDAGNGCSHPDSADTTKISCTVEAPESQSPVSSMEMDLADGADTASFHNATDQVYYFNRIELGDGNDTWTGATGDRVDGSSALGGAGDDIIRVGALGYAGGGDGDDTLYAGIDGEIVDGGAGDDVLRGGAGDQVMRADDGDDTVYGGAGDDEMYGGRGNDILHGNGGADRIWGNSGDDELYGGPGADTLSGGPGKNIVRQD
;
A
#
# COMPACT_ATOMS: atom_id res chain seq x y z
N MET A 1 -34.26 11.59 -46.11
CA MET A 1 -35.34 10.72 -46.64
C MET A 1 -34.92 9.27 -46.43
N PRO A 2 -35.74 8.44 -45.75
CA PRO A 2 -35.34 7.11 -45.31
C PRO A 2 -35.79 6.03 -46.31
N SER A 3 -34.95 5.01 -46.53
CA SER A 3 -35.27 3.83 -47.34
C SER A 3 -35.72 2.68 -46.43
N ARG A 4 -37.03 2.41 -46.42
CA ARG A 4 -37.65 1.16 -45.94
C ARG A 4 -37.94 0.25 -47.14
N LEU A 5 -37.58 -1.02 -47.08
CA LEU A 5 -38.25 -2.16 -47.73
C LEU A 5 -37.77 -3.45 -47.03
N VAL A 6 -38.50 -4.56 -46.83
CA VAL A 6 -39.92 -4.94 -46.85
C VAL A 6 -40.00 -6.29 -46.12
N SER A 7 -41.08 -6.49 -45.38
CA SER A 7 -41.46 -7.73 -44.69
C SER A 7 -41.78 -8.87 -45.67
N ARG A 8 -41.37 -10.11 -45.34
CA ARG A 8 -42.08 -11.33 -45.78
C ARG A 8 -42.16 -12.33 -44.63
N ARG A 9 -43.37 -12.49 -44.09
CA ARG A 9 -43.81 -13.67 -43.33
C ARG A 9 -44.14 -14.81 -44.31
N LEU A 10 -43.73 -16.02 -43.97
CA LEU A 10 -44.37 -17.26 -44.42
C LEU A 10 -44.66 -18.13 -43.19
N LEU A 11 -45.90 -18.58 -43.09
CA LEU A 11 -46.42 -19.50 -42.07
C LEU A 11 -46.36 -20.96 -42.56
N ARG A 12 -46.51 -21.88 -41.60
CA ARG A 12 -46.81 -23.33 -41.67
C ARG A 12 -45.58 -24.24 -41.68
N THR A 13 -45.50 -25.34 -40.93
CA THR A 13 -46.53 -26.17 -40.25
C THR A 13 -45.83 -27.06 -39.20
N SER A 14 -46.52 -27.32 -38.10
CA SER A 14 -46.17 -28.32 -37.10
C SER A 14 -46.24 -29.74 -37.69
N SER A 15 -45.21 -30.55 -37.44
CA SER A 15 -45.27 -32.01 -37.55
C SER A 15 -44.50 -32.60 -36.37
N VAL A 16 -45.25 -33.25 -35.47
CA VAL A 16 -44.73 -34.01 -34.33
C VAL A 16 -44.19 -35.35 -34.84
N LEU A 17 -42.92 -35.64 -34.59
CA LEU A 17 -42.37 -36.99 -34.61
C LEU A 17 -41.63 -37.23 -33.31
N ALA A 18 -42.12 -38.19 -32.52
CA ALA A 18 -41.41 -38.74 -31.38
C ALA A 18 -40.46 -39.87 -31.85
N PRO A 19 -39.26 -39.99 -31.26
CA PRO A 19 -38.55 -41.25 -31.22
C PRO A 19 -38.30 -41.74 -29.78
N VAL A 20 -38.86 -42.92 -29.52
CA VAL A 20 -38.27 -44.11 -28.87
C VAL A 20 -37.12 -43.88 -27.87
N LEU A 21 -37.37 -44.22 -26.59
CA LEU A 21 -36.35 -44.43 -25.56
C LEU A 21 -35.40 -45.56 -25.96
N GLY A 22 -34.13 -45.23 -26.19
CA GLY A 22 -33.01 -46.17 -26.11
C GLY A 22 -32.25 -45.90 -24.81
N THR A 23 -32.21 -46.88 -23.92
CA THR A 23 -31.43 -46.85 -22.67
C THR A 23 -29.94 -46.82 -22.99
N VAL A 24 -29.34 -45.63 -22.97
CA VAL A 24 -27.88 -45.46 -22.93
C VAL A 24 -27.47 -45.55 -21.45
N LEU A 25 -26.69 -46.58 -21.11
CA LEU A 25 -25.92 -46.60 -19.87
C LEU A 25 -24.96 -45.40 -19.89
N ALA A 26 -25.37 -44.30 -19.29
CA ALA A 26 -24.46 -43.20 -18.96
C ALA A 26 -23.60 -43.68 -17.78
N VAL A 27 -22.41 -44.19 -18.07
CA VAL A 27 -21.35 -44.26 -17.07
C VAL A 27 -20.97 -42.81 -16.76
N PRO A 28 -21.14 -42.31 -15.53
CA PRO A 28 -20.62 -40.99 -15.20
C PRO A 28 -19.10 -41.10 -15.27
N ILE A 29 -18.50 -40.49 -16.29
CA ILE A 29 -17.09 -40.11 -16.23
C ILE A 29 -17.04 -39.02 -15.16
N ALA A 30 -16.72 -39.43 -13.92
CA ALA A 30 -16.24 -38.50 -12.93
C ALA A 30 -14.94 -37.92 -13.48
N LEU A 31 -14.99 -36.70 -14.03
CA LEU A 31 -13.78 -35.90 -14.09
C LEU A 31 -13.36 -35.71 -12.63
N ALA A 32 -12.31 -36.42 -12.23
CA ALA A 32 -11.59 -36.07 -11.03
C ALA A 32 -11.19 -34.60 -11.21
N GLY A 33 -11.82 -33.71 -10.42
CA GLY A 33 -11.32 -32.35 -10.29
C GLY A 33 -9.84 -32.41 -9.92
N PRO A 34 -9.03 -31.42 -10.34
CA PRO A 34 -7.66 -31.34 -9.85
C PRO A 34 -7.75 -31.43 -8.32
N ALA A 35 -7.03 -32.42 -7.76
CA ALA A 35 -6.86 -32.52 -6.32
C ALA A 35 -6.45 -31.14 -5.83
N GLY A 36 -7.20 -30.59 -4.88
CA GLY A 36 -7.03 -29.22 -4.40
C GLY A 36 -5.56 -28.95 -4.16
N ALA A 37 -4.99 -28.07 -4.98
CA ALA A 37 -3.73 -27.45 -4.60
C ALA A 37 -3.99 -26.85 -3.21
N ALA A 38 -3.07 -27.07 -2.27
CA ALA A 38 -3.14 -26.34 -1.00
C ALA A 38 -3.23 -24.87 -1.37
N GLU A 39 -4.21 -24.17 -0.80
CA GLU A 39 -4.28 -22.71 -0.96
C GLU A 39 -2.91 -22.16 -0.56
N PRO A 40 -2.34 -21.23 -1.34
CA PRO A 40 -1.09 -20.58 -0.95
C PRO A 40 -1.25 -20.02 0.46
N THR A 41 -0.21 -20.13 1.27
CA THR A 41 -0.17 -19.67 2.66
C THR A 41 0.87 -18.59 2.80
N ALA A 42 0.53 -17.54 3.54
CA ALA A 42 1.52 -16.56 3.95
C ALA A 42 2.51 -17.23 4.93
N THR A 43 3.69 -16.65 5.11
CA THR A 43 4.69 -17.16 6.05
C THR A 43 5.17 -16.07 6.99
N ALA A 44 5.50 -16.43 8.23
CA ALA A 44 6.17 -15.51 9.13
C ALA A 44 7.23 -16.22 9.95
N ALA A 45 8.41 -15.62 10.03
CA ALA A 45 9.52 -16.18 10.78
C ALA A 45 10.45 -15.09 11.33
N VAL A 46 11.00 -15.35 12.49
CA VAL A 46 12.11 -14.59 13.06
C VAL A 46 13.42 -15.21 12.57
N ASN A 47 14.35 -14.36 12.13
CA ASN A 47 15.65 -14.81 11.62
C ASN A 47 16.46 -15.60 12.66
N GLU A 48 17.53 -16.27 12.23
CA GLU A 48 18.35 -17.12 13.12
C GLU A 48 19.04 -16.35 14.26
N TYR A 49 19.13 -15.03 14.15
CA TYR A 49 19.74 -14.13 15.13
C TYR A 49 18.73 -13.53 16.10
N GLY A 50 17.42 -13.75 15.90
CA GLY A 50 16.36 -13.35 16.81
C GLY A 50 15.88 -11.90 16.72
N TRP A 51 16.47 -11.05 15.87
CA TRP A 51 16.23 -9.59 15.89
C TRP A 51 15.35 -9.06 14.74
N GLN A 52 15.00 -9.89 13.76
CA GLN A 52 14.14 -9.48 12.64
C GLN A 52 13.02 -10.48 12.41
N LEU A 53 11.79 -9.97 12.37
CA LEU A 53 10.63 -10.69 11.87
C LEU A 53 10.47 -10.44 10.36
N THR A 54 10.26 -11.49 9.58
CA THR A 54 9.82 -11.38 8.19
C THR A 54 8.41 -11.94 8.09
N TYR A 55 7.52 -11.19 7.44
CA TYR A 55 6.22 -11.66 6.97
C TYR A 55 6.22 -11.61 5.44
N THR A 56 5.80 -12.69 4.78
CA THR A 56 5.72 -12.77 3.32
C THR A 56 4.39 -13.38 2.93
N ALA A 57 3.55 -12.61 2.24
CA ALA A 57 2.36 -13.13 1.59
C ALA A 57 2.74 -14.03 0.43
N ALA A 58 1.86 -14.96 0.07
CA ALA A 58 2.04 -15.79 -1.09
C ALA A 58 1.29 -15.20 -2.28
N SER A 59 1.84 -15.39 -3.48
CA SER A 59 1.29 -14.75 -4.67
C SER A 59 -0.16 -15.15 -4.97
N GLY A 60 -0.93 -14.18 -5.46
CA GLY A 60 -2.35 -14.27 -5.82
C GLY A 60 -3.29 -14.23 -4.61
N GLN A 61 -2.79 -13.82 -3.44
CA GLN A 61 -3.58 -13.62 -2.25
C GLN A 61 -4.18 -12.20 -2.22
N ALA A 62 -5.15 -12.00 -1.33
CA ALA A 62 -5.65 -10.68 -0.99
C ALA A 62 -5.65 -10.60 0.53
N ASN A 63 -4.60 -10.02 1.06
CA ASN A 63 -4.24 -9.96 2.46
C ASN A 63 -4.91 -8.76 3.14
N LYS A 64 -5.27 -8.95 4.41
CA LYS A 64 -5.82 -7.89 5.27
C LYS A 64 -5.11 -7.94 6.61
N VAL A 65 -3.88 -7.47 6.61
CA VAL A 65 -2.94 -7.64 7.70
C VAL A 65 -3.13 -6.57 8.76
N ALA A 66 -3.37 -6.98 9.99
CA ALA A 66 -3.35 -6.12 11.17
C ALA A 66 -2.20 -6.54 12.08
N ILE A 67 -1.25 -5.64 12.29
CA ILE A 67 -0.05 -5.86 13.09
C ILE A 67 -0.18 -5.08 14.38
N THR A 68 0.02 -5.75 15.52
CA THR A 68 0.18 -5.10 16.81
C THR A 68 1.54 -5.45 17.39
N GLN A 69 2.39 -4.45 17.58
CA GLN A 69 3.65 -4.57 18.29
C GLN A 69 3.44 -4.21 19.76
N SER A 70 4.02 -5.01 20.67
CA SER A 70 3.98 -4.77 22.10
C SER A 70 5.26 -5.25 22.77
N PHE A 71 5.52 -4.85 24.02
CA PHE A 71 6.59 -5.43 24.81
C PHE A 71 6.12 -6.72 25.49
N THR A 72 7.05 -7.66 25.61
CA THR A 72 6.97 -8.71 26.63
C THR A 72 6.89 -8.12 28.04
N GLY A 73 6.41 -8.91 29.02
CA GLY A 73 6.20 -8.42 30.39
C GLY A 73 7.46 -7.89 31.09
N ASP A 74 8.65 -8.41 30.73
CA ASP A 74 9.95 -7.91 31.22
C ASP A 74 10.58 -6.85 30.31
N ARG A 75 9.93 -6.54 29.19
CA ARG A 75 10.34 -5.56 28.17
C ARG A 75 11.69 -5.87 27.50
N SER A 76 12.14 -7.12 27.54
CA SER A 76 13.39 -7.54 26.88
C SER A 76 13.22 -7.82 25.38
N GLN A 77 11.98 -8.08 24.96
CA GLN A 77 11.61 -8.48 23.60
C GLN A 77 10.33 -7.79 23.14
N PHE A 78 10.15 -7.69 21.83
CA PHE A 78 8.87 -7.39 21.21
C PHE A 78 8.06 -8.63 20.95
N THR A 79 6.75 -8.48 21.10
CA THR A 79 5.76 -9.42 20.60
C THR A 79 5.01 -8.72 19.47
N TYR A 80 5.10 -9.30 18.27
CA TYR A 80 4.29 -8.93 17.12
C TYR A 80 3.15 -9.92 17.01
N VAL A 81 1.92 -9.42 17.10
CA VAL A 81 0.72 -10.19 16.76
C VAL A 81 0.30 -9.76 15.37
N ILE A 82 0.24 -10.70 14.44
CA ILE A 82 -0.21 -10.49 13.07
C ILE A 82 -1.51 -11.25 12.89
N ASP A 83 -2.56 -10.54 12.48
CA ASP A 83 -3.88 -11.09 12.12
C ASP A 83 -4.12 -10.84 10.64
N ASP A 84 -4.52 -11.87 9.91
CA ASP A 84 -4.79 -11.80 8.48
C ASP A 84 -6.09 -12.57 8.14
N VAL A 85 -6.53 -12.50 6.89
CA VAL A 85 -7.66 -13.25 6.34
C VAL A 85 -7.23 -14.56 5.66
N VAL A 86 -5.93 -14.75 5.40
CA VAL A 86 -5.36 -15.99 4.87
C VAL A 86 -4.62 -16.77 5.96
N PRO A 87 -4.47 -18.10 5.83
CA PRO A 87 -3.65 -18.88 6.75
C PRO A 87 -2.17 -18.49 6.66
N ILE A 88 -1.50 -18.47 7.83
CA ILE A 88 -0.09 -18.10 7.96
C ILE A 88 0.69 -19.29 8.53
N ASP A 89 1.73 -19.72 7.83
CA ASP A 89 2.65 -20.74 8.32
C ASP A 89 3.65 -20.13 9.31
N ALA A 90 3.59 -20.61 10.56
CA ALA A 90 4.48 -20.17 11.62
C ALA A 90 5.88 -20.80 11.49
N GLY A 91 6.88 -19.96 11.22
CA GLY A 91 8.29 -20.30 11.22
C GLY A 91 8.98 -20.13 12.58
N ASN A 92 10.31 -20.00 12.55
CA ASN A 92 11.11 -19.83 13.76
C ASN A 92 10.66 -18.62 14.58
N GLY A 93 10.60 -18.74 15.91
CA GLY A 93 10.20 -17.64 16.79
C GLY A 93 8.72 -17.22 16.73
N CYS A 94 7.90 -17.91 15.94
CA CYS A 94 6.47 -17.63 15.76
C CYS A 94 5.60 -18.81 16.22
N SER A 95 4.38 -18.52 16.67
CA SER A 95 3.38 -19.54 17.06
C SER A 95 1.96 -19.01 16.94
N HIS A 96 0.99 -19.91 16.77
CA HIS A 96 -0.44 -19.55 16.80
C HIS A 96 -0.91 -19.37 18.25
N PRO A 97 -1.49 -18.21 18.62
CA PRO A 97 -2.05 -17.99 19.95
C PRO A 97 -3.21 -18.94 20.30
N ASP A 98 -4.01 -19.30 19.29
CA ASP A 98 -5.02 -20.35 19.35
C ASP A 98 -4.73 -21.33 18.20
N SER A 99 -4.51 -22.61 18.50
CA SER A 99 -4.18 -23.60 17.48
C SER A 99 -5.34 -23.90 16.50
N ALA A 100 -6.55 -23.39 16.77
CA ALA A 100 -7.67 -23.44 15.84
C ALA A 100 -7.70 -22.24 14.86
N ASP A 101 -7.00 -21.15 15.18
CA ASP A 101 -6.94 -19.94 14.36
C ASP A 101 -5.58 -19.87 13.64
N THR A 102 -5.56 -20.35 12.39
CA THR A 102 -4.35 -20.36 11.55
C THR A 102 -4.08 -19.03 10.85
N THR A 103 -4.98 -18.04 10.95
CA THR A 103 -4.79 -16.73 10.30
C THR A 103 -4.16 -15.70 11.25
N LYS A 104 -3.94 -16.10 12.51
CA LYS A 104 -3.31 -15.28 13.54
C LYS A 104 -2.05 -15.93 14.08
N ILE A 105 -0.99 -15.15 14.16
CA ILE A 105 0.31 -15.56 14.68
C ILE A 105 0.85 -14.55 15.68
N SER A 106 1.68 -15.06 16.60
CA SER A 106 2.45 -14.26 17.54
C SER A 106 3.92 -14.63 17.37
N CYS A 107 4.75 -13.63 17.08
CA CYS A 107 6.19 -13.77 16.93
C CYS A 107 6.92 -12.94 17.98
N THR A 108 8.02 -13.46 18.51
CA THR A 108 8.83 -12.75 19.51
C THR A 108 10.21 -12.43 18.95
N VAL A 109 10.56 -11.14 18.99
CA VAL A 109 11.81 -10.60 18.44
C VAL A 109 12.59 -9.93 19.57
N GLU A 110 13.91 -10.10 19.59
CA GLU A 110 14.79 -9.37 20.51
C GLU A 110 14.62 -7.86 20.28
N ALA A 111 14.35 -7.11 21.35
CA ALA A 111 14.18 -5.66 21.24
C ALA A 111 15.55 -5.06 20.88
N PRO A 112 15.70 -4.37 19.73
CA PRO A 112 16.96 -3.74 19.37
C PRO A 112 17.28 -2.64 20.40
N GLU A 113 18.56 -2.51 20.74
CA GLU A 113 19.02 -1.34 21.46
C GLU A 113 18.71 -0.07 20.63
N SER A 114 18.38 1.04 21.30
CA SER A 114 17.87 2.32 20.77
C SER A 114 18.67 2.98 19.61
N GLN A 115 19.77 2.39 19.15
CA GLN A 115 20.67 2.93 18.11
C GLN A 115 21.01 1.91 17.01
N SER A 116 20.37 0.75 16.97
CA SER A 116 20.60 -0.24 15.91
C SER A 116 19.80 0.16 14.65
N PRO A 117 20.46 0.41 13.51
CA PRO A 117 19.81 0.88 12.28
C PRO A 117 19.16 -0.28 11.49
N VAL A 118 18.65 -1.30 12.19
CA VAL A 118 18.11 -2.52 11.56
C VAL A 118 16.60 -2.53 11.65
N SER A 119 15.97 -3.02 10.58
CA SER A 119 14.53 -3.25 10.54
C SER A 119 14.18 -4.38 11.52
N SER A 120 13.31 -4.09 12.49
CA SER A 120 12.82 -5.12 13.42
C SER A 120 11.75 -6.02 12.77
N MET A 121 11.11 -5.50 11.72
CA MET A 121 10.16 -6.21 10.89
C MET A 121 10.36 -5.84 9.41
N GLU A 122 10.27 -6.85 8.56
CA GLU A 122 10.14 -6.73 7.11
C GLU A 122 8.85 -7.43 6.67
N MET A 123 8.08 -6.75 5.82
CA MET A 123 6.83 -7.24 5.27
C MET A 123 6.86 -7.11 3.76
N ASP A 124 6.42 -8.17 3.09
CA ASP A 124 6.24 -8.26 1.64
C ASP A 124 4.84 -8.85 1.40
N LEU A 125 3.92 -8.06 0.81
CA LEU A 125 2.55 -8.50 0.49
C LEU A 125 2.41 -9.05 -0.95
N ALA A 126 3.52 -9.11 -1.68
CA ALA A 126 3.64 -9.75 -2.99
C ALA A 126 2.75 -9.13 -4.08
N ASP A 127 1.65 -9.77 -4.48
CA ASP A 127 0.71 -9.28 -5.47
C ASP A 127 -0.71 -9.45 -4.97
N GLY A 128 -1.58 -8.51 -5.30
CA GLY A 128 -2.92 -8.48 -4.75
C GLY A 128 -3.44 -7.07 -4.61
N ALA A 129 -4.66 -6.95 -4.13
CA ALA A 129 -5.14 -5.68 -3.59
C ALA A 129 -5.20 -5.88 -2.08
N ASP A 130 -4.15 -5.45 -1.40
CA ASP A 130 -3.88 -5.75 -0.03
C ASP A 130 -4.19 -4.56 0.88
N THR A 131 -4.44 -4.87 2.14
CA THR A 131 -4.59 -3.84 3.16
C THR A 131 -3.76 -4.22 4.35
N ALA A 132 -2.89 -3.33 4.78
CA ALA A 132 -2.08 -3.54 5.96
C ALA A 132 -2.12 -2.35 6.91
N SER A 133 -2.09 -2.66 8.20
CA SER A 133 -2.11 -1.67 9.27
C SER A 133 -1.19 -2.08 10.41
N PHE A 134 -0.61 -1.07 11.05
CA PHE A 134 0.33 -1.28 12.15
C PHE A 134 -0.05 -0.43 13.35
N HIS A 135 -0.12 -1.08 14.51
CA HIS A 135 -0.36 -0.47 15.81
C HIS A 135 0.86 -0.71 16.72
N ASN A 136 1.49 0.37 17.18
CA ASN A 136 2.58 0.30 18.17
C ASN A 136 2.01 0.52 19.57
N ALA A 137 1.79 -0.56 20.32
CA ALA A 137 1.34 -0.51 21.71
C ALA A 137 2.50 -0.34 22.72
N THR A 138 3.71 -0.02 22.24
CA THR A 138 4.87 0.27 23.10
C THR A 138 4.96 1.76 23.43
N ASP A 139 5.89 2.12 24.32
CA ASP A 139 6.26 3.50 24.60
C ASP A 139 7.51 3.94 23.83
N GLN A 140 8.01 3.08 22.93
CA GLN A 140 9.21 3.35 22.17
C GLN A 140 8.87 4.07 20.87
N VAL A 141 9.79 4.94 20.52
CA VAL A 141 9.65 5.86 19.41
C VAL A 141 10.45 5.38 18.21
N TYR A 142 11.68 4.88 18.42
CA TYR A 142 12.63 4.58 17.35
C TYR A 142 12.67 3.10 16.96
N TYR A 143 11.87 2.66 15.98
CA TYR A 143 12.10 1.40 15.28
C TYR A 143 11.72 1.48 13.80
N PHE A 144 12.67 1.05 12.96
CA PHE A 144 12.47 0.97 11.54
C PHE A 144 11.73 -0.34 11.22
N ASN A 145 10.65 -0.26 10.47
CA ASN A 145 10.05 -1.40 9.78
C ASN A 145 10.11 -1.10 8.28
N ARG A 146 10.30 -2.15 7.47
CA ARG A 146 10.22 -2.03 6.02
C ARG A 146 8.99 -2.78 5.53
N ILE A 147 8.11 -2.08 4.84
CA ILE A 147 6.85 -2.61 4.34
C ILE A 147 6.86 -2.43 2.82
N GLU A 148 6.76 -3.55 2.10
CA GLU A 148 6.60 -3.63 0.65
C GLU A 148 5.19 -4.18 0.41
N LEU A 149 4.31 -3.38 -0.21
CA LEU A 149 2.94 -3.78 -0.52
C LEU A 149 2.91 -4.62 -1.81
N GLY A 150 3.68 -4.22 -2.82
CA GLY A 150 3.96 -5.02 -4.00
C GLY A 150 3.10 -4.64 -5.21
N ASP A 151 2.64 -5.63 -5.96
CA ASP A 151 1.84 -5.40 -7.17
C ASP A 151 0.34 -5.40 -6.86
N GLY A 152 -0.30 -4.25 -7.00
CA GLY A 152 -1.73 -4.04 -7.12
C GLY A 152 -2.16 -2.77 -6.38
N ASN A 153 -3.46 -2.60 -6.15
CA ASN A 153 -3.96 -1.39 -5.52
C ASN A 153 -4.08 -1.63 -4.01
N ASP A 154 -3.08 -1.18 -3.28
CA ASP A 154 -2.87 -1.49 -1.88
C ASP A 154 -3.25 -0.33 -0.96
N THR A 155 -3.41 -0.66 0.31
CA THR A 155 -3.68 0.34 1.35
C THR A 155 -2.84 0.08 2.58
N TRP A 156 -1.91 0.97 2.86
CA TRP A 156 -1.16 1.02 4.11
C TRP A 156 -1.70 2.10 5.04
N THR A 157 -2.08 1.70 6.24
CA THR A 157 -2.41 2.63 7.32
C THR A 157 -1.48 2.43 8.50
N GLY A 158 -0.43 3.25 8.59
CA GLY A 158 0.24 3.52 9.85
C GLY A 158 -0.76 4.20 10.79
N ALA A 159 -0.93 3.69 12.01
CA ALA A 159 -1.94 4.21 12.91
C ALA A 159 -1.73 5.71 13.20
N THR A 160 -2.73 6.51 12.87
CA THR A 160 -2.75 7.95 13.14
C THR A 160 -2.63 8.20 14.64
N GLY A 161 -1.53 8.80 15.09
CA GLY A 161 -1.26 9.10 16.50
C GLY A 161 -0.44 8.05 17.24
N ASP A 162 -0.10 6.93 16.60
CA ASP A 162 0.92 6.02 17.12
C ASP A 162 2.31 6.51 16.70
N ARG A 163 3.25 6.45 17.64
CA ARG A 163 4.67 6.80 17.43
C ARG A 163 5.40 5.67 16.73
N VAL A 164 4.98 5.36 15.51
CA VAL A 164 5.71 4.42 14.65
C VAL A 164 6.75 5.23 13.89
N ASP A 165 7.78 5.72 14.59
CA ASP A 165 8.79 6.56 13.96
C ASP A 165 9.78 5.70 13.18
N GLY A 166 10.01 6.06 11.92
CA GLY A 166 11.04 5.47 11.07
C GLY A 166 10.61 4.28 10.21
N SER A 167 9.32 3.96 10.09
CA SER A 167 8.92 2.91 9.14
C SER A 167 8.90 3.42 7.70
N SER A 168 9.36 2.58 6.77
CA SER A 168 9.25 2.79 5.33
C SER A 168 8.11 1.95 4.80
N ALA A 169 7.17 2.58 4.08
CA ALA A 169 6.13 1.90 3.32
C ALA A 169 6.32 2.19 1.84
N LEU A 170 6.36 1.14 1.04
CA LEU A 170 6.57 1.16 -0.41
C LEU A 170 5.36 0.50 -1.06
N GLY A 171 4.66 1.24 -1.92
CA GLY A 171 3.48 0.79 -2.65
C GLY A 171 3.85 -0.29 -3.65
N GLY A 172 4.59 0.06 -4.69
CA GLY A 172 5.04 -0.89 -5.70
C GLY A 172 4.40 -0.56 -7.03
N ALA A 173 3.56 -1.42 -7.58
CA ALA A 173 2.85 -1.14 -8.83
C ALA A 173 1.34 -1.16 -8.63
N GLY A 174 0.62 -0.16 -9.10
CA GLY A 174 -0.83 -0.03 -8.90
C GLY A 174 -1.16 1.25 -8.15
N ASP A 175 -2.44 1.60 -8.05
CA ASP A 175 -2.84 2.87 -7.41
C ASP A 175 -3.01 2.65 -5.90
N ASP A 176 -2.05 3.14 -5.11
CA ASP A 176 -1.91 2.86 -3.69
C ASP A 176 -2.40 3.99 -2.79
N ILE A 177 -2.78 3.64 -1.57
CA ILE A 177 -3.08 4.59 -0.50
C ILE A 177 -2.16 4.34 0.69
N ILE A 178 -1.18 5.21 0.88
CA ILE A 178 -0.18 5.07 1.94
C ILE A 178 -0.30 6.20 2.94
N ARG A 179 -0.50 5.85 4.21
CA ARG A 179 -0.49 6.78 5.34
C ARG A 179 0.63 6.39 6.28
N VAL A 180 1.67 7.21 6.37
CA VAL A 180 2.77 7.01 7.32
C VAL A 180 2.55 7.83 8.59
N GLY A 181 3.17 7.37 9.68
CA GLY A 181 3.21 8.09 10.96
C GLY A 181 4.30 9.17 10.99
N ALA A 182 4.76 9.51 12.18
CA ALA A 182 5.87 10.45 12.38
C ALA A 182 7.20 9.89 11.82
N LEU A 183 8.07 10.74 11.29
CA LEU A 183 9.44 10.42 10.82
C LEU A 183 9.51 9.18 9.88
N GLY A 184 8.48 8.92 9.08
CA GLY A 184 8.40 7.81 8.14
C GLY A 184 8.93 8.15 6.73
N TYR A 185 9.05 7.11 5.90
CA TYR A 185 9.18 7.23 4.45
C TYR A 185 7.97 6.60 3.78
N ALA A 186 7.33 7.32 2.86
CA ALA A 186 6.28 6.80 1.99
C ALA A 186 6.75 6.87 0.53
N GLY A 187 6.77 5.73 -0.16
CA GLY A 187 7.01 5.66 -1.60
C GLY A 187 5.80 5.04 -2.29
N GLY A 188 5.22 5.71 -3.27
CA GLY A 188 4.12 5.19 -4.09
C GLY A 188 4.61 4.10 -5.04
N GLY A 189 5.36 4.48 -6.05
CA GLY A 189 5.92 3.54 -7.03
C GLY A 189 5.37 3.80 -8.42
N ASP A 190 4.95 2.76 -9.14
CA ASP A 190 4.23 2.91 -10.40
C ASP A 190 2.72 2.96 -10.10
N GLY A 191 1.95 3.88 -10.67
CA GLY A 191 0.50 4.01 -10.45
C GLY A 191 0.09 5.41 -10.00
N ASP A 192 -1.22 5.68 -9.97
CA ASP A 192 -1.72 6.99 -9.51
C ASP A 192 -1.92 6.97 -7.99
N ASP A 193 -0.90 7.33 -7.21
CA ASP A 193 -0.85 7.08 -5.78
C ASP A 193 -1.43 8.21 -4.92
N THR A 194 -1.88 7.87 -3.72
CA THR A 194 -2.27 8.85 -2.71
C THR A 194 -1.49 8.66 -1.41
N LEU A 195 -0.56 9.57 -1.16
CA LEU A 195 0.38 9.51 -0.06
C LEU A 195 0.09 10.57 1.00
N TYR A 196 0.14 10.17 2.27
CA TYR A 196 -0.05 11.05 3.42
C TYR A 196 1.13 10.95 4.38
N ALA A 197 1.83 12.07 4.52
CA ALA A 197 2.82 12.28 5.57
C ALA A 197 2.15 12.49 6.94
N GLY A 198 2.93 12.32 8.00
CA GLY A 198 2.55 12.39 9.39
C GLY A 198 2.65 13.81 9.97
N ILE A 199 3.29 13.93 11.14
CA ILE A 199 3.31 15.18 11.92
C ILE A 199 4.73 15.70 12.22
N ASP A 200 5.76 14.99 11.78
CA ASP A 200 7.16 15.35 11.91
C ASP A 200 7.78 15.47 10.51
N GLY A 201 9.10 15.65 10.37
CA GLY A 201 9.70 15.80 9.04
C GLY A 201 9.83 14.47 8.30
N GLU A 202 8.86 14.15 7.43
CA GLU A 202 8.86 12.93 6.63
C GLU A 202 9.40 13.14 5.22
N ILE A 203 9.78 12.02 4.59
CA ILE A 203 10.12 11.97 3.16
C ILE A 203 8.99 11.23 2.44
N VAL A 204 8.43 11.87 1.42
CA VAL A 204 7.35 11.32 0.59
C VAL A 204 7.77 11.35 -0.87
N ASP A 205 7.59 10.24 -1.56
CA ASP A 205 8.01 9.99 -2.93
C ASP A 205 6.85 9.39 -3.71
N GLY A 206 6.30 10.11 -4.70
CA GLY A 206 5.18 9.70 -5.54
C GLY A 206 5.58 8.54 -6.43
N GLY A 207 6.43 8.83 -7.40
CA GLY A 207 7.00 7.83 -8.29
C GLY A 207 6.59 8.11 -9.72
N ALA A 208 5.89 7.18 -10.36
CA ALA A 208 5.43 7.28 -11.73
C ALA A 208 3.91 7.14 -11.80
N GLY A 209 3.20 8.14 -12.30
CA GLY A 209 1.75 8.19 -12.35
C GLY A 209 1.26 9.56 -11.85
N ASP A 210 -0.04 9.83 -11.96
CA ASP A 210 -0.58 11.12 -11.54
C ASP A 210 -0.88 11.10 -10.03
N ASP A 211 0.08 11.54 -9.21
CA ASP A 211 0.08 11.32 -7.76
C ASP A 211 -0.57 12.45 -6.95
N VAL A 212 -1.04 12.09 -5.75
CA VAL A 212 -1.52 13.04 -4.74
C VAL A 212 -0.73 12.89 -3.44
N LEU A 213 0.16 13.85 -3.20
CA LEU A 213 0.98 13.91 -1.99
C LEU A 213 0.43 14.94 -1.00
N ARG A 214 0.29 14.54 0.26
CA ARG A 214 -0.22 15.39 1.34
C ARG A 214 0.66 15.32 2.56
N GLY A 215 1.33 16.41 2.89
CA GLY A 215 2.00 16.56 4.15
C GLY A 215 1.05 16.81 5.30
N GLY A 216 1.60 16.71 6.50
CA GLY A 216 0.89 17.09 7.70
C GLY A 216 1.58 18.25 8.41
N ALA A 217 1.97 18.03 9.66
CA ALA A 217 2.71 19.02 10.43
C ALA A 217 4.21 18.75 10.33
N GLY A 218 5.05 19.78 10.48
CA GLY A 218 6.51 19.64 10.42
C GLY A 218 7.07 19.85 9.02
N ASP A 219 8.39 19.94 8.94
CA ASP A 219 9.11 20.28 7.70
C ASP A 219 9.28 19.03 6.82
N GLN A 220 8.50 18.92 5.74
CA GLN A 220 8.48 17.75 4.85
C GLN A 220 9.49 17.84 3.72
N VAL A 221 9.88 16.68 3.18
CA VAL A 221 10.54 16.58 1.86
C VAL A 221 9.65 15.74 0.94
N MET A 222 9.13 16.37 -0.11
CA MET A 222 8.18 15.74 -1.04
C MET A 222 8.69 15.77 -2.47
N ARG A 223 8.62 14.62 -3.13
CA ARG A 223 8.94 14.44 -4.55
C ARG A 223 7.76 13.74 -5.20
N ALA A 224 7.15 14.36 -6.20
CA ALA A 224 6.06 13.71 -6.92
C ALA A 224 6.59 12.85 -8.09
N ASP A 225 7.69 13.30 -8.71
CA ASP A 225 8.45 12.59 -9.75
C ASP A 225 7.81 12.60 -11.15
N ASP A 226 7.40 11.48 -11.75
CA ASP A 226 6.90 11.43 -13.14
C ASP A 226 5.36 11.38 -13.17
N GLY A 227 4.66 12.44 -13.59
CA GLY A 227 3.20 12.49 -13.57
C GLY A 227 2.63 13.90 -13.68
N ASP A 228 1.33 14.07 -13.94
CA ASP A 228 0.66 15.36 -13.70
C ASP A 228 0.18 15.40 -12.22
N ASP A 229 1.08 15.83 -11.32
CA ASP A 229 0.92 15.59 -9.88
C ASP A 229 0.20 16.69 -9.11
N THR A 230 -0.30 16.37 -7.91
CA THR A 230 -0.81 17.35 -6.94
C THR A 230 -0.17 17.17 -5.56
N VAL A 231 0.59 18.18 -5.12
CA VAL A 231 1.32 18.15 -3.84
C VAL A 231 0.84 19.25 -2.90
N TYR A 232 0.59 18.89 -1.64
CA TYR A 232 0.26 19.81 -0.55
C TYR A 232 1.30 19.68 0.56
N GLY A 233 2.13 20.72 0.81
CA GLY A 233 3.16 20.72 1.86
C GLY A 233 2.58 20.62 3.27
N GLY A 234 1.68 21.55 3.61
CA GLY A 234 0.90 21.48 4.84
C GLY A 234 1.30 22.57 5.82
N ALA A 235 1.76 22.21 7.01
CA ALA A 235 2.30 23.19 7.95
C ALA A 235 3.75 22.84 8.28
N GLY A 236 4.67 23.80 8.14
CA GLY A 236 6.10 23.56 8.30
C GLY A 236 6.87 24.21 7.17
N ASP A 237 8.19 24.29 7.27
CA ASP A 237 9.02 24.81 6.19
C ASP A 237 9.33 23.67 5.20
N ASP A 238 8.48 23.49 4.19
CA ASP A 238 8.49 22.30 3.34
C ASP A 238 9.45 22.40 2.14
N GLU A 239 9.95 21.25 1.67
CA GLU A 239 10.75 21.11 0.46
C GLU A 239 10.01 20.25 -0.57
N MET A 240 9.50 20.86 -1.64
CA MET A 240 8.60 20.22 -2.60
C MET A 240 9.15 20.24 -4.03
N TYR A 241 9.13 19.09 -4.69
CA TYR A 241 9.51 18.90 -6.08
C TYR A 241 8.33 18.28 -6.85
N GLY A 242 7.89 18.93 -7.93
CA GLY A 242 6.89 18.41 -8.86
C GLY A 242 7.53 17.27 -9.65
N GLY A 243 8.22 17.60 -10.74
CA GLY A 243 9.07 16.63 -11.42
C GLY A 243 8.91 16.74 -12.92
N ARG A 244 8.42 15.67 -13.57
CA ARG A 244 8.03 15.71 -14.99
C ARG A 244 6.53 15.65 -15.09
N GLY A 245 5.95 16.61 -15.78
CA GLY A 245 4.51 16.69 -16.02
C GLY A 245 3.99 18.04 -15.57
N ASN A 246 2.68 18.25 -15.65
CA ASN A 246 2.08 19.54 -15.34
C ASN A 246 1.55 19.52 -13.91
N ASP A 247 2.37 19.99 -12.98
CA ASP A 247 2.13 19.75 -11.57
C ASP A 247 1.38 20.91 -10.89
N ILE A 248 0.65 20.60 -9.82
CA ILE A 248 0.03 21.58 -8.92
C ILE A 248 0.63 21.45 -7.52
N LEU A 249 1.39 22.45 -7.08
CA LEU A 249 2.06 22.44 -5.78
C LEU A 249 1.56 23.57 -4.89
N HIS A 250 1.12 23.20 -3.69
CA HIS A 250 0.70 24.10 -2.63
C HIS A 250 1.60 23.97 -1.41
N GLY A 251 2.46 24.96 -1.13
CA GLY A 251 3.27 25.01 0.11
C GLY A 251 2.39 25.04 1.36
N ASN A 252 1.35 25.89 1.31
CA ASN A 252 0.46 26.18 2.41
C ASN A 252 1.16 27.04 3.47
N GLY A 253 1.35 26.57 4.70
CA GLY A 253 1.83 27.42 5.79
C GLY A 253 3.27 27.13 6.18
N GLY A 254 4.17 28.11 6.10
CA GLY A 254 5.57 27.94 6.45
C GLY A 254 6.46 28.74 5.52
N ALA A 255 7.78 28.58 5.61
CA ALA A 255 8.71 29.15 4.64
C ALA A 255 9.18 28.04 3.68
N ASP A 256 8.44 27.88 2.60
CA ASP A 256 8.54 26.71 1.72
C ASP A 256 9.56 26.89 0.60
N ARG A 257 10.06 25.78 0.08
CA ARG A 257 10.84 25.72 -1.17
C ARG A 257 10.13 24.80 -2.14
N ILE A 258 9.71 25.37 -3.27
CA ILE A 258 8.85 24.69 -4.23
C ILE A 258 9.48 24.77 -5.62
N TRP A 259 9.76 23.61 -6.21
CA TRP A 259 10.24 23.49 -7.58
C TRP A 259 9.26 22.68 -8.41
N GLY A 260 8.63 23.30 -9.42
CA GLY A 260 7.78 22.58 -10.38
C GLY A 260 8.58 21.66 -11.31
N ASN A 261 9.86 21.98 -11.53
CA ASN A 261 10.74 21.28 -12.46
C ASN A 261 10.25 21.39 -13.91
N SER A 262 9.86 20.31 -14.58
CA SER A 262 9.60 20.32 -16.02
C SER A 262 8.13 20.09 -16.37
N GLY A 263 7.53 21.05 -17.05
CA GLY A 263 6.13 21.00 -17.48
C GLY A 263 5.48 22.36 -17.32
N ASP A 264 4.18 22.45 -17.60
CA ASP A 264 3.41 23.69 -17.40
C ASP A 264 2.78 23.67 -15.99
N ASP A 265 3.52 24.16 -14.98
CA ASP A 265 3.17 23.96 -13.56
C ASP A 265 2.36 25.11 -12.94
N GLU A 266 1.58 24.80 -11.91
CA GLU A 266 0.95 25.77 -11.00
C GLU A 266 1.53 25.69 -9.59
N LEU A 267 2.27 26.73 -9.17
CA LEU A 267 2.91 26.81 -7.85
C LEU A 267 2.26 27.88 -6.98
N TYR A 268 1.90 27.51 -5.76
CA TYR A 268 1.27 28.35 -4.75
C TYR A 268 2.06 28.25 -3.44
N GLY A 269 2.74 29.33 -3.03
CA GLY A 269 3.52 29.35 -1.78
C GLY A 269 2.59 29.30 -0.57
N GLY A 270 1.70 30.30 -0.48
CA GLY A 270 0.81 30.47 0.67
C GLY A 270 1.42 31.42 1.71
N PRO A 271 0.92 31.40 2.96
CA PRO A 271 1.46 32.25 4.00
C PRO A 271 2.90 31.91 4.39
N GLY A 272 3.82 32.84 4.14
CA GLY A 272 5.18 32.75 4.62
C GLY A 272 6.19 33.39 3.68
N ALA A 273 7.45 33.01 3.84
CA ALA A 273 8.56 33.55 3.05
C ALA A 273 9.11 32.47 2.12
N ASP A 274 8.39 32.23 1.03
CA ASP A 274 8.63 31.05 0.21
C ASP A 274 9.58 31.33 -0.97
N THR A 275 10.18 30.26 -1.47
CA THR A 275 11.02 30.25 -2.67
C THR A 275 10.40 29.34 -3.71
N LEU A 276 9.88 29.92 -4.79
CA LEU A 276 9.20 29.17 -5.86
C LEU A 276 9.99 29.24 -7.17
N SER A 277 10.11 28.11 -7.86
CA SER A 277 10.71 28.02 -9.20
C SER A 277 9.96 27.01 -10.07
N GLY A 278 9.21 27.49 -11.06
CA GLY A 278 8.53 26.61 -12.01
C GLY A 278 9.44 25.89 -13.03
N GLY A 279 10.73 26.22 -13.13
CA GLY A 279 11.60 25.55 -14.11
C GLY A 279 11.17 25.75 -15.59
N PRO A 280 11.54 24.84 -16.51
CA PRO A 280 11.14 24.92 -17.92
C PRO A 280 9.65 24.66 -18.14
N GLY A 281 8.99 25.57 -18.85
CA GLY A 281 7.57 25.45 -19.24
C GLY A 281 6.82 26.77 -19.10
N LYS A 282 5.50 26.74 -19.21
CA LYS A 282 4.61 27.89 -18.99
C LYS A 282 3.96 27.80 -17.62
N ASN A 283 4.64 28.39 -16.64
CA ASN A 283 4.27 28.22 -15.25
C ASN A 283 3.43 29.37 -14.71
N ILE A 284 2.52 29.04 -13.80
CA ILE A 284 1.83 29.98 -12.93
C ILE A 284 2.50 29.91 -11.57
N VAL A 285 3.04 31.03 -11.09
CA VAL A 285 3.70 31.10 -9.77
C VAL A 285 3.04 32.19 -8.94
N ARG A 286 2.52 31.83 -7.76
CA ARG A 286 1.82 32.75 -6.87
C ARG A 286 2.39 32.69 -5.45
N GLN A 287 2.73 33.87 -4.94
CA GLN A 287 3.12 34.11 -3.56
C GLN A 287 2.09 35.06 -2.94
N ASP A 288 1.57 34.71 -1.76
CA ASP A 288 0.61 35.53 -1.00
C ASP A 288 1.30 36.53 -0.05
#